data_AF-A0A352EU76-F1
#
_entry.id   AF-A0A352EU76-F1
#
_cell.length_a   1.000
_cell.length_b   1.000
_cell.length_c   1.000
_cell.angle_alpha   90.00
_cell.angle_beta   90.00
_cell.angle_gamma   90.00
#
_symmetry.space_group_name_H-M   'P 1'
#
loop_
_entity.id
_entity.type
_entity.pdbx_description
1 polymer ?
#
loop_
_entity_poly.entity_id
_entity_poly.type
_entity_poly.pdbx_seq_one_letter_code
_entity_poly.pdbx_strand_id
1 'polypeptide(L)'
;MKLMRSAFISLAMLLLLSGAVIAQSHAKVKRASAAAICGNPRVACKTSVTFKPNDLPFRVPANAVIIDTDPFYAVILKSMPAANDSCEIFIPETERLAAQALFPDRKVFASRCVEPGELFYTNLGENQRLMAVYAGSTLAEAKRVLAAVKATGKFPGANLRRIRTGFNGT
;
A
#
# COMPACT_ATOMS: atom_id res chain seq x y z
N MET A 1 -29.41 39.72 62.52
CA MET A 1 -28.31 40.10 63.44
C MET A 1 -27.50 38.82 63.70
N LYS A 2 -26.21 38.63 63.43
CA LYS A 2 -25.00 39.47 63.25
C LYS A 2 -24.06 38.68 62.29
N LEU A 3 -23.53 39.34 61.25
CA LEU A 3 -22.10 39.67 61.05
C LEU A 3 -21.13 38.46 61.14
N MET A 4 -20.52 37.99 60.03
CA MET A 4 -19.30 38.52 59.35
C MET A 4 -18.03 38.56 60.21
N ARG A 5 -16.90 38.20 59.55
CA ARG A 5 -15.45 38.33 59.89
C ARG A 5 -14.80 37.01 60.28
N SER A 6 -13.59 36.62 59.87
CA SER A 6 -12.53 37.14 58.99
C SER A 6 -11.52 35.97 58.92
N ALA A 7 -11.01 35.52 57.77
CA ALA A 7 -9.97 36.11 56.93
C ALA A 7 -8.53 35.93 57.49
N PHE A 8 -7.67 35.27 56.66
CA PHE A 8 -6.19 35.19 56.68
C PHE A 8 -5.59 34.39 57.86
N ILE A 9 -4.66 33.44 57.72
CA ILE A 9 -3.30 33.46 57.12
C ILE A 9 -2.90 31.96 57.01
N SER A 10 -2.51 31.40 55.86
CA SER A 10 -1.11 31.05 55.58
C SER A 10 -0.94 30.60 54.13
N LEU A 11 -0.38 31.54 53.37
CA LEU A 11 0.19 31.40 52.04
C LEU A 11 1.55 30.69 52.17
N ALA A 12 1.66 29.38 51.87
CA ALA A 12 2.93 28.70 51.48
C ALA A 12 2.75 27.18 51.31
N MET A 13 2.23 26.73 50.16
CA MET A 13 2.68 25.49 49.51
C MET A 13 2.08 25.40 48.10
N LEU A 14 2.30 26.45 47.34
CA LEU A 14 2.21 26.43 45.89
C LEU A 14 3.64 26.10 45.42
N LEU A 15 3.95 24.84 45.08
CA LEU A 15 5.03 24.48 44.15
C LEU A 15 5.21 22.95 44.10
N LEU A 16 5.23 22.45 42.87
CA LEU A 16 5.76 21.14 42.44
C LEU A 16 4.81 19.95 42.63
N LEU A 17 3.89 19.77 41.68
CA LEU A 17 3.50 18.45 41.14
C LEU A 17 2.66 18.58 39.86
N SER A 18 2.97 19.56 39.01
CA SER A 18 2.56 19.57 37.60
C SER A 18 3.49 18.64 36.82
N GLY A 19 3.27 17.33 36.99
CA GLY A 19 3.94 16.29 36.21
C GLY A 19 3.53 16.40 34.75
N ALA A 20 4.29 17.18 33.98
CA ALA A 20 4.18 17.23 32.53
C ALA A 20 4.56 15.85 31.96
N VAL A 21 3.55 15.03 31.65
CA VAL A 21 3.73 13.86 30.80
C VAL A 21 3.98 14.38 29.39
N ILE A 22 5.25 14.63 29.07
CA ILE A 22 5.68 14.91 27.71
C ILE A 22 5.52 13.60 26.94
N ALA A 23 4.36 13.44 26.29
CA ALA A 23 4.15 12.41 25.28
C ALA A 23 5.10 12.71 24.12
N GLN A 24 6.30 12.12 24.17
CA GLN A 24 7.23 12.11 23.05
C GLN A 24 6.58 11.35 21.90
N SER A 25 5.90 12.08 21.01
CA SER A 25 5.50 11.56 19.71
C SER A 25 6.76 11.37 18.87
N HIS A 26 7.45 10.25 19.10
CA HIS A 26 8.35 9.71 18.12
C HIS A 26 7.52 9.26 16.93
N ALA A 27 7.09 10.22 16.11
CA ALA A 27 6.75 9.99 14.73
C ALA A 27 8.04 9.43 14.09
N LYS A 28 8.24 8.12 14.20
CA LYS A 28 9.25 7.39 13.43
C LYS A 28 8.89 7.66 11.98
N VAL A 29 9.56 8.64 11.39
CA VAL A 29 9.62 8.80 9.94
C VAL A 29 10.28 7.52 9.47
N LYS A 30 9.45 6.51 9.13
CA LYS A 30 9.93 5.26 8.55
C LYS A 30 10.68 5.67 7.30
N ARG A 31 12.01 5.65 7.35
CA ARG A 31 12.86 5.71 6.17
C ARG A 31 12.28 4.65 5.24
N ALA A 32 11.73 5.07 4.11
CA ALA A 32 11.13 4.15 3.15
C ALA A 32 12.21 3.14 2.76
N SER A 33 11.94 1.86 3.02
CA SER A 33 12.87 0.77 2.75
C SER A 33 13.25 0.77 1.28
N ALA A 34 14.47 0.30 0.98
CA ALA A 34 14.73 -0.25 -0.33
C ALA A 34 13.62 -1.29 -0.61
N ALA A 35 13.02 -1.26 -1.80
CA ALA A 35 11.84 -2.04 -2.16
C ALA A 35 10.46 -1.58 -1.62
N ALA A 36 10.33 -0.33 -1.15
CA ALA A 36 9.02 0.23 -0.83
C ALA A 36 8.12 0.41 -2.07
N ILE A 37 6.87 -0.05 -2.00
CA ILE A 37 5.86 0.09 -3.06
C ILE A 37 5.49 1.56 -3.28
N CYS A 38 5.44 1.97 -4.55
CA CYS A 38 4.93 3.25 -5.01
C CYS A 38 3.45 3.13 -5.43
N GLY A 39 2.57 3.02 -4.43
CA GLY A 39 1.18 2.65 -4.64
C GLY A 39 0.23 3.75 -5.13
N ASN A 40 0.66 5.01 -5.20
CA ASN A 40 -0.15 6.11 -5.73
C ASN A 40 0.42 6.57 -7.08
N PRO A 41 -0.30 6.41 -8.20
CA PRO A 41 0.22 6.73 -9.53
C PRO A 41 0.43 8.24 -9.76
N ARG A 42 -0.13 9.10 -8.91
CA ARG A 42 0.06 10.56 -8.97
C ARG A 42 1.34 11.05 -8.31
N VAL A 43 2.04 10.16 -7.60
CA VAL A 43 3.30 10.47 -6.93
C VAL A 43 4.43 9.75 -7.66
N ALA A 44 5.41 10.51 -8.14
CA ALA A 44 6.56 9.96 -8.83
C ALA A 44 7.30 8.92 -7.96
N CYS A 45 7.55 7.74 -8.54
CA CYS A 45 8.31 6.69 -7.87
C CYS A 45 9.81 6.93 -8.04
N LYS A 46 10.53 7.09 -6.92
CA LYS A 46 12.00 7.21 -6.93
C LYS A 46 12.62 5.82 -7.09
N THR A 47 12.89 5.43 -8.33
CA THR A 47 13.44 4.11 -8.71
C THR A 47 14.49 4.29 -9.80
N SER A 48 15.45 3.37 -9.92
CA SER A 48 16.48 3.38 -10.97
C SER A 48 16.06 2.71 -12.27
N VAL A 49 14.89 2.06 -12.30
CA VAL A 49 14.38 1.31 -13.45
C VAL A 49 13.07 1.88 -13.95
N THR A 50 12.79 1.69 -15.24
CA THR A 50 11.50 2.06 -15.85
C THR A 50 10.57 0.86 -15.80
N PHE A 51 9.44 1.00 -15.10
CA PHE A 51 8.40 -0.02 -15.08
C PHE A 51 7.40 0.17 -16.21
N LYS A 52 6.75 -0.92 -16.64
CA LYS A 52 5.69 -0.86 -17.66
C LYS A 52 4.42 -0.21 -17.06
N PRO A 53 3.51 0.33 -17.91
CA PRO A 53 2.28 0.96 -17.42
C PRO A 53 1.40 0.05 -16.57
N ASN A 54 1.42 -1.27 -16.76
CA ASN A 54 0.64 -2.23 -15.99
C ASN A 54 1.31 -2.69 -14.69
N ASP A 55 2.57 -2.34 -14.44
CA ASP A 55 3.32 -2.80 -13.28
C ASP A 55 2.94 -2.05 -12.00
N LEU A 56 3.17 -2.69 -10.86
CA LEU A 56 3.16 -2.03 -9.56
C LEU A 56 4.58 -1.50 -9.25
N PRO A 57 4.86 -0.20 -9.46
CA PRO A 57 6.19 0.32 -9.29
C PRO A 57 6.60 0.28 -7.81
N PHE A 58 7.90 0.11 -7.59
CA PHE A 58 8.51 0.17 -6.27
C PHE A 58 9.94 0.69 -6.38
N ARG A 59 10.56 1.01 -5.24
CA ARG A 59 11.90 1.60 -5.24
C ARG A 59 12.97 0.54 -5.50
N VAL A 60 13.56 0.57 -6.69
CA VAL A 60 14.75 -0.23 -7.06
C VAL A 60 16.00 0.66 -6.95
N PRO A 61 17.03 0.26 -6.19
CA PRO A 61 18.35 0.90 -6.19
C PRO A 61 19.14 0.68 -7.49
N ALA A 62 20.01 1.61 -7.88
CA ALA A 62 20.75 1.59 -9.15
C ALA A 62 21.56 0.31 -9.44
N ASN A 63 22.03 -0.38 -8.40
CA ASN A 63 22.88 -1.58 -8.53
C ASN A 63 22.14 -2.87 -8.11
N ALA A 64 20.81 -2.84 -8.02
CA ALA A 64 20.04 -4.03 -7.68
C ALA A 64 19.90 -4.94 -8.90
N VAL A 65 20.34 -6.19 -8.73
CA VAL A 65 20.24 -7.23 -9.75
C VAL A 65 18.92 -7.98 -9.60
N ILE A 66 18.63 -8.46 -8.38
CA ILE A 66 17.37 -9.09 -7.99
C ILE A 66 16.91 -8.41 -6.70
N ILE A 67 15.66 -7.98 -6.64
CA ILE A 67 15.09 -7.37 -5.44
C ILE A 67 13.59 -7.65 -5.33
N ASP A 68 13.19 -8.05 -4.13
CA ASP A 68 11.79 -8.27 -3.76
C ASP A 68 11.29 -7.17 -2.84
N THR A 69 10.01 -6.86 -2.93
CA THR A 69 9.33 -5.95 -2.01
C THR A 69 9.01 -6.61 -0.68
N ASP A 70 8.85 -5.78 0.36
CA ASP A 70 8.11 -6.20 1.55
C ASP A 70 6.71 -6.71 1.17
N PRO A 71 6.11 -7.64 1.93
CA PRO A 71 4.74 -8.06 1.70
C PRO A 71 3.77 -6.88 1.78
N PHE A 72 2.86 -6.81 0.82
CA PHE A 72 1.79 -5.85 0.80
C PHE A 72 0.45 -6.53 0.53
N TYR A 73 -0.63 -5.78 0.71
CA TYR A 73 -1.96 -6.23 0.40
C TYR A 73 -2.41 -5.71 -0.95
N ALA A 74 -3.06 -6.59 -1.72
CA ALA A 74 -3.70 -6.27 -2.97
C ALA A 74 -5.17 -6.73 -2.89
N VAL A 75 -6.07 -5.94 -3.47
CA VAL A 75 -7.43 -6.40 -3.75
C VAL A 75 -7.45 -6.88 -5.18
N ILE A 76 -7.57 -8.20 -5.36
CA ILE A 76 -7.67 -8.85 -6.67
C ILE A 76 -9.03 -8.47 -7.24
N LEU A 77 -9.03 -7.80 -8.39
CA LEU A 77 -10.24 -7.35 -9.08
C LEU A 77 -10.73 -8.41 -10.07
N LYS A 78 -9.78 -9.07 -10.73
CA LYS A 78 -10.02 -10.12 -11.72
C LYS A 78 -8.84 -11.10 -11.72
N SER A 79 -9.16 -12.36 -11.94
CA SER A 79 -8.20 -13.42 -12.21
C SER A 79 -8.63 -14.17 -13.46
N MET A 80 -7.67 -14.60 -14.27
CA MET A 80 -7.91 -15.45 -15.43
C MET A 80 -6.90 -16.60 -15.45
N PRO A 81 -7.31 -17.81 -15.84
CA PRO A 81 -6.38 -18.89 -16.10
C PRO A 81 -5.56 -18.56 -17.36
N ALA A 82 -4.25 -18.76 -17.29
CA ALA A 82 -3.36 -18.74 -18.45
C ALA A 82 -2.82 -20.16 -18.63
N ALA A 83 -3.46 -20.95 -19.49
CA ALA A 83 -3.02 -22.31 -19.76
C ALA A 83 -1.59 -22.31 -20.33
N ASN A 84 -0.77 -23.26 -19.87
CA ASN A 84 0.60 -23.49 -20.34
C ASN A 84 1.48 -22.22 -20.30
N ASP A 85 1.29 -21.38 -19.28
CA ASP A 85 2.01 -20.10 -19.13
C ASP A 85 1.93 -19.16 -20.35
N SER A 86 0.89 -19.27 -21.18
CA SER A 86 0.76 -18.44 -22.38
C SER A 86 0.83 -16.94 -22.07
N CYS A 87 1.69 -16.23 -22.80
CA CYS A 87 1.88 -14.78 -22.70
C CYS A 87 0.84 -13.98 -23.48
N GLU A 88 0.08 -14.64 -24.34
CA GLU A 88 -1.04 -14.06 -25.08
C GLU A 88 -2.30 -13.92 -24.22
N ILE A 89 -2.39 -14.69 -23.12
CA ILE A 89 -3.52 -14.62 -22.20
C ILE A 89 -3.20 -13.62 -21.10
N PHE A 90 -3.81 -12.44 -21.20
CA PHE A 90 -3.65 -11.37 -20.21
C PHE A 90 -4.91 -10.50 -20.11
N ILE A 91 -4.97 -9.69 -19.06
CA ILE A 91 -6.04 -8.70 -18.89
C ILE A 91 -5.70 -7.46 -19.72
N PRO A 92 -6.55 -7.05 -20.68
CA PRO A 92 -6.26 -5.94 -21.57
C PRO A 92 -5.99 -4.63 -20.84
N GLU A 93 -5.10 -3.80 -21.39
CA GLU A 93 -4.73 -2.52 -20.79
C GLU A 93 -5.94 -1.56 -20.70
N THR A 94 -6.86 -1.63 -21.66
CA THR A 94 -8.12 -0.88 -21.63
C THR A 94 -8.97 -1.21 -20.40
N GLU A 95 -9.03 -2.49 -20.00
CA GLU A 95 -9.74 -2.92 -18.79
C GLU A 95 -9.02 -2.43 -17.53
N ARG A 96 -7.69 -2.51 -17.49
CA ARG A 96 -6.87 -1.97 -16.40
C ARG A 96 -7.07 -0.46 -16.22
N LEU A 97 -7.11 0.30 -17.32
CA LEU A 97 -7.33 1.74 -17.32
C LEU A 97 -8.74 2.10 -16.84
N ALA A 98 -9.77 1.34 -17.26
CA ALA A 98 -11.13 1.52 -16.77
C ALA A 98 -11.22 1.30 -15.26
N ALA A 99 -10.52 0.29 -14.72
CA ALA A 99 -10.40 0.09 -13.28
C ALA A 99 -9.58 1.20 -12.60
N GLN A 100 -8.49 1.65 -13.21
CA GLN A 100 -7.63 2.73 -12.67
C GLN A 100 -8.40 4.03 -12.49
N ALA A 101 -9.33 4.35 -13.38
CA ALA A 101 -10.19 5.53 -13.28
C ALA A 101 -11.07 5.53 -12.02
N LEU A 102 -11.43 4.35 -11.50
CA LEU A 102 -12.22 4.20 -10.27
C LEU A 102 -11.37 4.38 -9.00
N PHE A 103 -10.05 4.20 -9.11
CA PHE A 103 -9.13 4.24 -7.97
C PHE A 103 -7.94 5.17 -8.26
N PRO A 104 -8.17 6.48 -8.48
CA PRO A 104 -7.14 7.38 -9.00
C PRO A 104 -5.91 7.53 -8.10
N ASP A 105 -6.06 7.34 -6.78
CA ASP A 105 -4.96 7.44 -5.80
C ASP A 105 -4.37 6.07 -5.42
N ARG A 106 -4.76 4.99 -6.12
CA ARG A 106 -4.27 3.63 -5.90
C ARG A 106 -3.90 3.01 -7.23
N LYS A 107 -2.68 2.53 -7.36
CA LYS A 107 -2.21 1.88 -8.58
C LYS A 107 -3.02 0.60 -8.82
N VAL A 108 -3.68 0.54 -9.97
CA VAL A 108 -4.19 -0.71 -10.53
C VAL A 108 -3.10 -1.29 -11.42
N PHE A 109 -2.68 -2.51 -11.09
CA PHE A 109 -1.64 -3.25 -11.77
C PHE A 109 -2.20 -4.57 -12.31
N ALA A 110 -1.54 -5.12 -13.32
CA ALA A 110 -1.89 -6.41 -13.90
C ALA A 110 -0.62 -7.22 -14.16
N SER A 111 -0.66 -8.50 -13.81
CA SER A 111 0.45 -9.42 -14.05
C SER A 111 0.52 -9.80 -15.53
N ARG A 112 1.74 -9.88 -16.05
CA ARG A 112 2.05 -10.45 -17.36
C ARG A 112 2.74 -11.80 -17.21
N CYS A 113 3.23 -12.33 -18.31
CA CYS A 113 4.22 -13.40 -18.27
C CYS A 113 5.45 -12.97 -17.48
N VAL A 114 6.14 -13.96 -16.92
CA VAL A 114 7.45 -13.76 -16.31
C VAL A 114 8.47 -13.82 -17.44
N GLU A 115 8.86 -12.66 -17.94
CA GLU A 115 9.97 -12.48 -18.88
C GLU A 115 11.09 -11.66 -18.20
N PRO A 116 12.34 -11.73 -18.66
CA PRO A 116 13.39 -10.84 -18.18
C PRO A 116 12.96 -9.37 -18.24
N GLY A 117 13.11 -8.65 -17.13
CA GLY A 117 12.68 -7.26 -16.99
C GLY A 117 11.19 -7.04 -16.69
N GLU A 118 10.36 -8.08 -16.67
CA GLU A 118 8.98 -8.02 -16.16
C GLU A 118 8.93 -8.24 -14.65
N LEU A 119 7.93 -7.65 -14.00
CA LEU A 119 7.67 -7.93 -12.59
C LEU A 119 6.96 -9.26 -12.41
N PHE A 120 7.44 -10.06 -11.47
CA PHE A 120 6.71 -11.22 -10.98
C PHE A 120 5.95 -10.87 -9.69
N TYR A 121 4.91 -11.64 -9.41
CA TYR A 121 4.06 -11.48 -8.23
C TYR A 121 3.91 -12.83 -7.53
N THR A 122 4.20 -12.86 -6.22
CA THR A 122 4.17 -14.12 -5.45
C THR A 122 2.76 -14.45 -4.98
N ASN A 123 2.55 -15.69 -4.52
CA ASN A 123 1.28 -16.21 -4.01
C ASN A 123 0.13 -16.17 -5.04
N LEU A 124 0.50 -16.27 -6.32
CA LEU A 124 -0.41 -16.51 -7.43
C LEU A 124 -0.24 -17.96 -7.87
N GLY A 125 -1.29 -18.58 -8.39
CA GLY A 125 -1.12 -19.85 -9.10
C GLY A 125 -0.24 -19.62 -10.33
N GLU A 126 0.65 -20.55 -10.65
CA GLU A 126 1.58 -20.46 -11.78
C GLU A 126 0.84 -20.13 -13.10
N ASN A 127 -0.31 -20.77 -13.31
CA ASN A 127 -1.18 -20.58 -14.47
C ASN A 127 -2.25 -19.49 -14.27
N GLN A 128 -1.96 -18.42 -13.52
CA GLN A 128 -2.92 -17.34 -13.27
C GLN A 128 -2.38 -15.97 -13.63
N ARG A 129 -3.19 -15.19 -14.36
CA ARG A 129 -3.01 -13.75 -14.48
C ARG A 129 -4.05 -13.02 -13.65
N LEU A 130 -3.66 -11.87 -13.12
CA LEU A 130 -4.52 -11.03 -12.32
C LEU A 130 -4.47 -9.57 -12.75
N MET A 131 -5.51 -8.87 -12.33
CA MET A 131 -5.55 -7.43 -12.21
C MET A 131 -5.96 -7.11 -10.78
N ALA A 132 -5.23 -6.22 -10.13
CA ALA A 132 -5.45 -5.88 -8.74
C ALA A 132 -5.20 -4.39 -8.48
N VAL A 133 -5.77 -3.90 -7.39
CA VAL A 133 -5.47 -2.57 -6.85
C VAL A 133 -4.57 -2.70 -5.63
N TYR A 134 -3.54 -1.88 -5.55
CA TYR A 134 -2.69 -1.80 -4.36
C TYR A 134 -3.51 -1.34 -3.15
N ALA A 135 -3.49 -2.14 -2.09
CA ALA A 135 -4.35 -1.98 -0.93
C ALA A 135 -3.61 -1.61 0.36
N GLY A 136 -2.31 -1.31 0.26
CA GLY A 136 -1.50 -0.86 1.38
C GLY A 136 -0.61 -1.93 2.00
N SER A 137 0.15 -1.54 3.02
CA SER A 137 1.03 -2.44 3.78
C SER A 137 0.36 -3.05 5.02
N THR A 138 -0.87 -2.64 5.33
CA THR A 138 -1.59 -3.09 6.53
C THR A 138 -2.95 -3.69 6.18
N LEU A 139 -3.38 -4.67 6.98
CA LEU A 139 -4.68 -5.31 6.80
C LEU A 139 -5.84 -4.31 6.95
N ALA A 140 -5.72 -3.34 7.87
CA ALA A 140 -6.76 -2.35 8.12
C ALA A 140 -6.98 -1.43 6.91
N GLU A 141 -5.90 -0.95 6.29
CA GLU A 141 -5.97 -0.20 5.04
C GLU A 141 -6.59 -1.04 3.92
N ALA A 142 -6.16 -2.29 3.81
CA ALA A 142 -6.60 -3.16 2.75
C ALA A 142 -8.08 -3.52 2.83
N LYS A 143 -8.61 -3.69 4.05
CA LYS A 143 -10.05 -3.88 4.27
C LYS A 143 -10.87 -2.67 3.82
N ARG A 144 -10.37 -1.44 4.02
CA ARG A 144 -11.03 -0.21 3.52
C ARG A 144 -11.04 -0.17 1.99
N VAL A 145 -9.93 -0.51 1.36
CA VAL A 145 -9.85 -0.58 -0.12
C VAL A 145 -10.77 -1.66 -0.66
N LEU A 146 -10.82 -2.84 -0.04
CA LEU A 146 -11.76 -3.90 -0.44
C LEU A 146 -13.23 -3.45 -0.33
N ALA A 147 -13.59 -2.76 0.75
CA ALA A 147 -14.94 -2.21 0.90
C ALA A 147 -15.26 -1.20 -0.21
N ALA A 148 -14.32 -0.29 -0.53
CA ALA A 148 -14.47 0.65 -1.64
C ALA A 148 -14.61 -0.06 -3.00
N VAL A 149 -13.81 -1.09 -3.25
CA VAL A 149 -13.93 -1.94 -4.46
C VAL A 149 -15.31 -2.59 -4.55
N LYS A 150 -15.79 -3.21 -3.46
CA LYS A 150 -17.11 -3.85 -3.42
C LYS A 150 -18.24 -2.85 -3.64
N ALA A 151 -18.13 -1.65 -3.07
CA ALA A 151 -19.12 -0.58 -3.23
C ALA A 151 -19.27 -0.12 -4.70
N THR A 152 -18.28 -0.35 -5.56
CA THR A 152 -18.42 -0.08 -7.00
C THR A 152 -19.44 -0.99 -7.69
N GLY A 153 -19.73 -2.16 -7.14
CA GLY A 153 -20.56 -3.20 -7.78
C GLY A 153 -19.95 -3.83 -9.03
N LYS A 154 -18.75 -3.41 -9.47
CA LYS A 154 -18.14 -3.83 -10.75
C LYS A 154 -17.30 -5.09 -10.66
N PHE A 155 -16.86 -5.47 -9.45
CA PHE A 155 -15.91 -6.57 -9.24
C PHE A 155 -16.49 -7.59 -8.24
N PRO A 156 -17.47 -8.42 -8.64
CA PRO A 156 -18.16 -9.33 -7.73
C PRO A 156 -17.24 -10.40 -7.09
N GLY A 157 -16.16 -10.78 -7.78
CA GLY A 157 -15.14 -11.71 -7.28
C GLY A 157 -14.01 -11.07 -6.46
N ALA A 158 -14.13 -9.78 -6.12
CA ALA A 158 -13.04 -9.06 -5.49
C ALA A 158 -12.66 -9.64 -4.12
N ASN A 159 -11.39 -9.98 -3.96
CA ASN A 159 -10.87 -10.60 -2.75
C ASN A 159 -9.50 -10.03 -2.35
N LEU A 160 -9.14 -10.21 -1.08
CA LEU A 160 -7.90 -9.70 -0.53
C LEU A 160 -6.80 -10.76 -0.59
N ARG A 161 -5.60 -10.36 -1.04
CA ARG A 161 -4.40 -11.19 -1.02
C ARG A 161 -3.23 -10.43 -0.41
N ARG A 162 -2.35 -11.15 0.29
CA ARG A 162 -1.05 -10.65 0.72
C ARG A 162 0.03 -11.22 -0.21
N ILE A 163 0.70 -10.34 -0.93
CA ILE A 163 1.63 -10.71 -2.01
C ILE A 163 2.94 -9.91 -1.89
N ARG A 164 3.95 -10.32 -2.66
CA ARG A 164 5.17 -9.56 -2.96
C ARG A 164 5.25 -9.36 -4.46
N THR A 165 6.02 -8.37 -4.89
CA THR A 165 6.49 -8.28 -6.26
C THR A 165 8.01 -8.24 -6.26
N GLY A 166 8.62 -8.76 -7.31
CA GLY A 166 10.07 -8.76 -7.46
C GLY A 166 10.48 -8.30 -8.83
N PHE A 167 11.64 -7.67 -8.88
CA PHE A 167 12.33 -7.25 -10.09
C PHE A 167 13.55 -8.15 -10.29
N ASN A 168 13.67 -8.70 -11.50
CA ASN A 168 14.87 -9.39 -11.94
C ASN A 168 15.44 -8.68 -13.18
N GLY A 169 16.62 -8.10 -13.03
CA GLY A 169 17.32 -7.35 -14.08
C GLY A 169 18.31 -8.17 -14.90
N THR A 170 18.41 -9.49 -14.69
CA THR A 170 19.29 -10.40 -15.46
C THR A 170 18.57 -11.06 -16.61
#